data_AF-A0A519SS12-F1
#
_entry.id   AF-A0A519SS12-F1
#
_cell.length_a   1.000
_cell.length_b   1.000
_cell.length_c   1.000
_cell.angle_alpha   90.00
_cell.angle_beta   90.00
_cell.angle_gamma   90.00
#
_symmetry.space_group_name_H-M   'P 1'
#
loop_
_entity.id
_entity.type
_entity.pdbx_description
1 polymer ?
#
loop_
_entity_poly.entity_id
_entity_poly.type
_entity_poly.pdbx_seq_one_letter_code
_entity_poly.pdbx_strand_id
1 'polypeptide(L)'
;MSSAVHEGGGPPETPYHGSPKARISLGDPFLIEDVLAKYPKLRLYMMHSGEVWYEHAVRMMQMYPQLYSDLGVLLWVTPLTQHYATEFLRLAKADGSLHRVMFGTDQMKWPGATEKSIQFLNSIPFLTKQDKEDILCNNAARFLRLNK
;
A
#
# COMPACT_ATOMS: atom_id res chain seq x y z
N MET A 1 -1.81 11.04 -16.33
CA MET A 1 -2.59 9.80 -16.18
C MET A 1 -2.04 9.07 -14.97
N SER A 2 -2.92 8.65 -14.06
CA SER A 2 -2.59 7.84 -12.89
C SER A 2 -3.37 6.53 -12.95
N SER A 3 -2.79 5.45 -12.46
CA SER A 3 -3.42 4.12 -12.40
C SER A 3 -3.15 3.47 -11.05
N ALA A 4 -3.84 2.35 -10.79
CA ALA A 4 -3.73 1.54 -9.59
C ALA A 4 -3.59 0.07 -9.99
N VAL A 5 -2.75 -0.68 -9.28
CA VAL A 5 -2.72 -2.15 -9.38
C VAL A 5 -3.06 -2.69 -8.00
N HIS A 6 -3.99 -3.65 -7.97
CA HIS A 6 -4.37 -4.35 -6.74
C HIS A 6 -3.49 -5.58 -6.57
N GLU A 7 -2.69 -5.62 -5.50
CA GLU A 7 -1.74 -6.69 -5.19
C GLU A 7 -2.10 -7.35 -3.85
N GLY A 8 -1.39 -8.43 -3.48
CA GLY A 8 -1.65 -9.17 -2.24
C GLY A 8 -2.78 -10.21 -2.31
N GLY A 9 -3.05 -10.79 -1.15
CA GLY A 9 -4.05 -11.84 -0.93
C GLY A 9 -5.49 -11.35 -0.97
N GLY A 10 -6.41 -12.32 -0.88
CA GLY A 10 -7.84 -12.08 -0.71
C GLY A 10 -8.35 -12.74 0.57
N PRO A 11 -9.66 -12.67 0.86
CA PRO A 11 -10.27 -13.41 1.94
C PRO A 11 -9.93 -14.91 1.92
N PRO A 12 -10.02 -15.61 3.05
CA PRO A 12 -9.85 -17.06 3.09
C PRO A 12 -10.68 -17.74 1.99
N GLU A 13 -10.10 -18.77 1.38
CA GLU A 13 -10.77 -19.57 0.34
C GLU A 13 -11.10 -18.81 -0.96
N THR A 14 -10.49 -17.65 -1.22
CA THR A 14 -10.66 -16.90 -2.48
C THR A 14 -10.56 -17.77 -3.77
N PRO A 15 -9.61 -18.71 -3.90
CA PRO A 15 -9.55 -19.60 -5.06
C PRO A 15 -10.75 -20.56 -5.20
N TYR A 16 -11.50 -20.80 -4.12
CA TYR A 16 -12.67 -21.67 -4.11
C TYR A 16 -13.98 -20.88 -4.28
N HIS A 17 -13.94 -19.55 -4.12
CA HIS A 17 -15.12 -18.68 -4.12
C HIS A 17 -14.99 -17.50 -5.11
N GLY A 18 -15.09 -17.80 -6.41
CA GLY A 18 -15.25 -16.80 -7.46
C GLY A 18 -13.97 -16.37 -8.19
N SER A 19 -12.80 -16.61 -7.60
CA SER A 19 -11.50 -16.23 -8.19
C SER A 19 -10.53 -17.41 -8.29
N PRO A 20 -10.82 -18.46 -9.09
CA PRO A 20 -10.07 -19.73 -9.08
C PRO A 20 -8.60 -19.64 -9.49
N LYS A 21 -8.24 -18.57 -10.23
CA LYS A 21 -6.86 -18.30 -10.64
C LYS A 21 -6.09 -17.43 -9.64
N ALA A 22 -6.74 -16.92 -8.59
CA ALA A 22 -6.07 -16.12 -7.57
C ALA A 22 -4.99 -16.96 -6.88
N ARG A 23 -3.78 -16.40 -6.77
CA ARG A 23 -2.64 -16.97 -6.05
C ARG A 23 -1.94 -15.84 -5.34
N ILE A 24 -1.48 -16.07 -4.10
CA ILE A 24 -0.71 -15.09 -3.34
C ILE A 24 0.56 -14.67 -4.11
N SER A 25 1.19 -15.60 -4.83
CA SER A 25 2.37 -15.33 -5.65
C SER A 25 2.12 -14.37 -6.81
N LEU A 26 0.87 -14.21 -7.27
CA LEU A 26 0.53 -13.24 -8.32
C LEU A 26 0.38 -11.81 -7.78
N GLY A 27 0.49 -11.63 -6.46
CA GLY A 27 0.53 -10.33 -5.80
C GLY A 27 1.94 -9.83 -5.51
N ASP A 28 2.99 -10.40 -6.11
CA ASP A 28 4.37 -9.94 -5.95
C ASP A 28 4.60 -8.65 -6.78
N PRO A 29 5.04 -7.53 -6.16
CA PRO A 29 5.38 -6.27 -6.83
C PRO A 29 6.37 -6.39 -8.00
N PHE A 30 7.22 -7.42 -8.04
CA PHE A 30 8.12 -7.61 -9.18
C PHE A 30 7.38 -7.93 -10.49
N LEU A 31 6.15 -8.44 -10.43
CA LEU A 31 5.36 -8.78 -11.61
C LEU A 31 4.91 -7.56 -12.42
N ILE A 32 4.98 -6.34 -11.85
CA ILE A 32 4.65 -5.10 -12.56
C ILE A 32 5.89 -4.36 -13.12
N GLU A 33 7.09 -4.92 -12.98
CA GLU A 33 8.34 -4.25 -13.37
C GLU A 33 8.37 -3.88 -14.85
N ASP A 34 7.99 -4.81 -15.75
CA ASP A 34 7.97 -4.56 -17.19
C ASP A 34 7.08 -3.36 -17.57
N VAL A 35 5.98 -3.15 -16.82
CA VAL A 35 5.09 -1.99 -17.02
C VAL A 35 5.81 -0.71 -16.61
N LEU A 36 6.48 -0.71 -15.46
CA LEU A 36 7.20 0.47 -14.96
C LEU A 36 8.39 0.84 -15.85
N ALA A 37 9.14 -0.16 -16.34
CA ALA A 37 10.26 0.01 -17.26
C ALA A 37 9.79 0.56 -18.61
N LYS A 38 8.66 0.05 -19.14
CA LYS A 38 8.11 0.49 -20.42
C LYS A 38 7.47 1.88 -20.37
N TYR A 39 6.88 2.26 -19.23
CA TYR A 39 6.12 3.51 -19.09
C TYR A 39 6.64 4.41 -17.95
N PRO A 40 7.84 5.01 -18.10
CA PRO A 40 8.47 5.79 -17.02
C PRO A 40 7.70 7.06 -16.59
N LYS A 41 6.73 7.50 -17.38
CA LYS A 41 5.88 8.68 -17.09
C LYS A 41 4.54 8.31 -16.44
N LEU A 42 4.21 7.02 -16.33
CA LEU A 42 2.97 6.56 -15.70
C LEU A 42 3.11 6.67 -14.19
N ARG A 43 2.22 7.42 -13.53
CA ARG A 43 2.11 7.39 -12.07
C ARG A 43 1.26 6.21 -11.67
N LEU A 44 1.83 5.30 -10.90
CA LEU A 44 1.18 4.08 -10.46
C LEU A 44 1.20 4.02 -8.94
N TYR A 45 0.16 3.47 -8.32
CA TYR A 45 0.25 3.02 -6.94
C TYR A 45 -0.14 1.55 -6.82
N MET A 46 0.55 0.85 -5.92
CA MET A 46 0.24 -0.51 -5.51
C MET A 46 -0.75 -0.45 -4.34
N MET A 47 -1.87 -1.17 -4.44
CA MET A 47 -2.73 -1.37 -3.29
C MET A 47 -2.10 -2.39 -2.36
N HIS A 48 -2.24 -2.13 -1.06
CA HIS A 48 -1.81 -3.01 0.03
C HIS A 48 -0.31 -3.20 0.15
N SER A 49 0.50 -2.29 -0.39
CA SER A 49 1.95 -2.20 -0.09
C SER A 49 2.73 -3.51 -0.18
N GLY A 50 2.36 -4.35 -1.16
CA GLY A 50 2.94 -5.68 -1.38
C GLY A 50 2.52 -6.75 -0.36
N GLU A 51 1.78 -6.41 0.70
CA GLU A 51 1.35 -7.31 1.77
C GLU A 51 2.52 -8.17 2.29
N VAL A 52 2.51 -9.49 2.00
CA VAL A 52 3.57 -10.43 2.38
C VAL A 52 4.90 -10.16 1.65
N TRP A 53 4.86 -9.43 0.55
CA TRP A 53 5.98 -9.01 -0.28
C TRP A 53 6.42 -7.56 -0.02
N TYR A 54 6.21 -7.04 1.19
CA TYR A 54 6.52 -5.65 1.51
C TYR A 54 7.97 -5.23 1.20
N GLU A 55 8.93 -6.15 1.27
CA GLU A 55 10.33 -5.90 0.89
C GLU A 55 10.48 -5.63 -0.61
N HIS A 56 9.77 -6.40 -1.44
CA HIS A 56 9.74 -6.20 -2.89
C HIS A 56 9.07 -4.86 -3.23
N ALA A 57 8.00 -4.50 -2.51
CA ALA A 57 7.32 -3.22 -2.69
C ALA A 57 8.26 -2.03 -2.42
N VAL A 58 8.99 -2.04 -1.29
CA VAL A 58 9.96 -0.97 -1.00
C VAL A 58 11.09 -0.96 -2.02
N ARG A 59 11.61 -2.14 -2.43
CA ARG A 59 12.65 -2.22 -3.46
C ARG A 59 12.20 -1.63 -4.80
N MET A 60 10.97 -1.93 -5.22
CA MET A 60 10.37 -1.39 -6.43
C MET A 60 10.15 0.11 -6.32
N MET A 61 9.65 0.60 -5.19
CA MET A 61 9.50 2.03 -4.96
C MET A 61 10.87 2.73 -5.02
N GLN A 62 11.92 2.16 -4.41
CA GLN A 62 13.27 2.70 -4.46
C GLN A 62 13.79 2.84 -5.90
N MET A 63 13.56 1.82 -6.73
CA MET A 63 14.02 1.81 -8.13
C MET A 63 13.18 2.68 -9.07
N TYR A 64 11.87 2.78 -8.83
CA TYR A 64 10.91 3.46 -9.70
C TYR A 64 10.24 4.64 -8.98
N PRO A 65 10.75 5.88 -9.10
CA PRO A 65 10.24 7.06 -8.40
C PRO A 65 8.76 7.40 -8.69
N GLN A 66 8.24 6.96 -9.83
CA GLN A 66 6.85 7.13 -10.24
C GLN A 66 5.88 6.15 -9.56
N LEU A 67 6.40 5.15 -8.83
CA LEU A 67 5.63 4.17 -8.08
C LEU A 67 5.35 4.67 -6.66
N TYR A 68 4.09 4.60 -6.29
CA TYR A 68 3.55 4.89 -4.97
C TYR A 68 2.94 3.61 -4.40
N SER A 69 2.50 3.68 -3.15
CA SER A 69 1.76 2.59 -2.53
C SER A 69 0.65 3.13 -1.64
N ASP A 70 -0.37 2.34 -1.36
CA ASP A 70 -1.29 2.59 -0.26
C ASP A 70 -1.38 1.42 0.73
N LEU A 71 -1.87 1.72 1.94
CA LEU A 71 -1.91 0.77 3.05
C LEU A 71 -3.21 -0.05 3.13
N GLY A 72 -4.32 0.53 2.69
CA GLY A 72 -5.61 -0.17 2.58
C GLY A 72 -6.01 -1.05 3.76
N VAL A 73 -6.50 -2.24 3.39
CA VAL A 73 -6.91 -3.33 4.29
C VAL A 73 -5.87 -3.72 5.34
N LEU A 74 -4.58 -3.43 5.11
CA LEU A 74 -3.53 -3.89 6.00
C LEU A 74 -3.68 -3.36 7.42
N LEU A 75 -4.25 -2.17 7.57
CA LEU A 75 -4.34 -1.47 8.84
C LEU A 75 -5.43 -1.98 9.77
N TRP A 76 -6.38 -2.80 9.30
CA TRP A 76 -7.58 -3.11 10.09
C TRP A 76 -8.13 -4.54 9.96
N VAL A 77 -7.69 -5.33 8.97
CA VAL A 77 -8.30 -6.65 8.70
C VAL A 77 -7.87 -7.73 9.69
N THR A 78 -6.57 -7.96 9.88
CA THR A 78 -6.06 -8.96 10.84
C THR A 78 -4.75 -8.51 11.51
N PRO A 79 -4.36 -9.12 12.64
CA PRO A 79 -3.04 -8.89 13.23
C PRO A 79 -1.88 -9.21 12.27
N LEU A 80 -2.04 -10.20 11.38
CA LEU A 80 -1.00 -10.57 10.41
C LEU A 80 -0.79 -9.46 9.36
N THR A 81 -1.88 -8.92 8.81
CA THR A 81 -1.77 -7.82 7.84
C THR A 81 -1.25 -6.54 8.49
N GLN A 82 -1.60 -6.29 9.75
CA GLN A 82 -1.07 -5.19 10.56
C GLN A 82 0.43 -5.34 10.83
N HIS A 83 0.91 -6.58 11.04
CA HIS A 83 2.33 -6.87 11.13
C HIS A 83 3.05 -6.51 9.81
N TYR A 84 2.54 -6.96 8.67
CA TYR A 84 3.10 -6.60 7.36
C TYR A 84 3.11 -5.08 7.11
N ALA A 85 2.02 -4.38 7.46
CA ALA A 85 1.97 -2.92 7.36
C ALA A 85 3.07 -2.25 8.21
N THR A 86 3.28 -2.76 9.42
CA THR A 86 4.29 -2.22 10.36
C THR A 86 5.70 -2.42 9.82
N GLU A 87 6.00 -3.62 9.28
CA GLU A 87 7.31 -3.90 8.68
C GLU A 87 7.54 -3.10 7.40
N PHE A 88 6.52 -2.98 6.54
CA PHE A 88 6.55 -2.12 5.36
C PHE A 88 6.86 -0.66 5.74
N LEU A 89 6.12 -0.09 6.68
CA LEU A 89 6.28 1.31 7.11
C LEU A 89 7.66 1.55 7.73
N ARG A 90 8.17 0.59 8.51
CA ARG A 90 9.51 0.64 9.09
C ARG A 90 10.58 0.67 7.99
N LEU A 91 10.46 -0.21 7.00
CA LEU A 91 11.41 -0.31 5.90
C LEU A 91 11.34 0.90 4.96
N ALA A 92 10.13 1.33 4.57
CA ALA A 92 9.90 2.51 3.74
C ALA A 92 10.42 3.81 4.40
N LYS A 93 10.30 3.91 5.73
CA LYS A 93 10.89 5.02 6.49
C LYS A 93 12.42 4.97 6.47
N ALA A 94 13.02 3.79 6.68
CA ALA A 94 14.47 3.61 6.64
C ALA A 94 15.06 3.90 5.25
N ASP A 95 14.36 3.50 4.18
CA ASP A 95 14.74 3.78 2.78
C ASP A 95 14.49 5.25 2.38
N GLY A 96 13.66 5.99 3.11
CA GLY A 96 13.28 7.35 2.77
C GLY A 96 12.15 7.47 1.75
N SER A 97 11.48 6.37 1.40
CA SER A 97 10.36 6.30 0.46
C SER A 97 8.98 6.53 1.08
N LEU A 98 8.90 6.76 2.40
CA LEU A 98 7.65 7.01 3.13
C LEU A 98 6.76 8.13 2.54
N HIS A 99 7.37 9.14 1.92
CA HIS A 99 6.69 10.25 1.23
C HIS A 99 5.88 9.83 -0.02
N ARG A 100 5.90 8.54 -0.38
CA ARG A 100 5.10 7.94 -1.47
C ARG A 100 4.11 6.88 -0.97
N VAL A 101 3.98 6.74 0.35
CA VAL A 101 3.00 5.85 0.99
C VAL A 101 1.74 6.64 1.30
N MET A 102 0.61 6.19 0.79
CA MET A 102 -0.69 6.83 0.93
C MET A 102 -1.61 6.02 1.85
N PHE A 103 -2.59 6.68 2.42
CA PHE A 103 -3.66 6.01 3.15
C PHE A 103 -4.74 5.53 2.17
N GLY A 104 -5.15 4.27 2.33
CA GLY A 104 -6.34 3.69 1.70
C GLY A 104 -7.25 3.16 2.81
N THR A 105 -8.57 3.34 2.69
CA THR A 105 -9.50 2.85 3.72
C THR A 105 -9.90 1.41 3.50
N ASP A 106 -10.08 1.01 2.23
CA ASP A 106 -10.81 -0.20 1.80
C ASP A 106 -12.13 -0.43 2.55
N GLN A 107 -12.71 0.67 3.03
CA GLN A 107 -14.00 0.63 3.71
C GLN A 107 -15.08 0.54 2.63
N MET A 108 -15.34 -0.68 2.15
CA MET A 108 -16.46 -0.93 1.24
C MET A 108 -17.77 -0.97 2.02
N LYS A 109 -18.04 -2.09 2.72
CA LYS A 109 -19.30 -2.32 3.45
C LYS A 109 -19.10 -2.55 4.95
N TRP A 110 -17.88 -2.36 5.46
CA TRP A 110 -17.51 -2.63 6.85
C TRP A 110 -17.51 -1.32 7.68
N PRO A 111 -18.55 -1.06 8.50
CA PRO A 111 -18.60 0.14 9.32
C PRO A 111 -17.43 0.17 10.32
N GLY A 112 -16.84 1.34 10.52
CA GLY A 112 -15.74 1.54 11.49
C GLY A 112 -14.35 1.09 11.01
N ALA A 113 -14.20 0.57 9.78
CA ALA A 113 -12.89 0.18 9.25
C ALA A 113 -11.91 1.37 9.15
N THR A 114 -12.38 2.53 8.71
CA THR A 114 -11.58 3.77 8.65
C THR A 114 -11.10 4.19 10.04
N GLU A 115 -11.98 4.16 11.05
CA GLU A 115 -11.61 4.52 12.42
C GLU A 115 -10.54 3.57 12.97
N LYS A 116 -10.73 2.25 12.83
CA LYS A 116 -9.73 1.24 13.21
C LYS A 116 -8.39 1.46 12.53
N SER A 117 -8.42 1.77 11.22
CA SER A 117 -7.21 2.02 10.43
C SER A 117 -6.44 3.23 10.94
N ILE A 118 -7.15 4.34 11.22
CA ILE A 118 -6.55 5.57 11.74
C ILE A 118 -6.01 5.34 13.16
N GLN A 119 -6.76 4.65 14.02
CA GLN A 119 -6.32 4.32 15.38
C GLN A 119 -5.05 3.46 15.34
N PHE A 120 -4.99 2.45 14.48
CA PHE A 120 -3.82 1.60 14.30
C PHE A 120 -2.62 2.40 13.75
N LEU A 121 -2.80 3.18 12.69
CA LEU A 121 -1.71 4.03 12.16
C LEU A 121 -1.17 4.99 13.22
N ASN A 122 -2.06 5.56 14.04
CA ASN A 122 -1.68 6.47 15.12
C ASN A 122 -0.96 5.77 16.28
N SER A 123 -1.15 4.47 16.50
CA SER A 123 -0.47 3.71 17.55
C SER A 123 0.98 3.33 17.20
N ILE A 124 1.37 3.40 15.92
CA ILE A 124 2.73 3.05 15.49
C ILE A 124 3.75 4.08 16.05
N PRO A 125 4.71 3.64 16.89
CA PRO A 125 5.53 4.56 17.69
C PRO A 125 6.70 5.19 16.93
N PHE A 126 7.25 4.51 15.92
CA PHE A 126 8.38 5.02 15.14
C PHE A 126 7.96 6.07 14.09
N LEU A 127 6.66 6.24 13.84
CA LEU A 127 6.14 7.27 12.94
C LEU A 127 5.92 8.57 13.70
N THR A 128 6.48 9.66 13.16
CA THR A 128 6.26 11.00 13.68
C THR A 128 4.85 11.48 13.37
N LYS A 129 4.44 12.59 14.00
CA LYS A 129 3.18 13.25 13.65
C LYS A 129 3.13 13.64 12.16
N GLN A 130 4.24 14.16 11.62
CA GLN A 130 4.32 14.55 10.21
C GLN A 130 4.19 13.33 9.29
N ASP A 131 4.85 12.22 9.62
CA ASP A 131 4.73 10.98 8.84
C ASP A 131 3.26 10.53 8.74
N LYS A 132 2.53 10.58 9.86
CA LYS A 132 1.12 10.19 9.94
C LYS A 132 0.24 11.13 9.11
N GLU A 133 0.43 12.44 9.22
CA GLU A 133 -0.30 13.44 8.41
C GLU A 133 -0.01 13.29 6.91
N ASP A 134 1.24 12.99 6.56
CA ASP A 134 1.65 12.79 5.17
C ASP A 134 0.99 11.55 4.56
N ILE A 135 1.01 10.43 5.29
CA ILE A 135 0.32 9.19 4.89
C ILE A 135 -1.18 9.43 4.75
N LEU A 136 -1.82 10.08 5.74
CA LEU A 136 -3.26 10.30 5.76
C LEU A 136 -3.76 11.22 4.64
N CYS A 137 -2.95 12.16 4.15
CA CYS A 137 -3.43 13.14 3.18
C CYS A 137 -2.38 13.67 2.20
N ASN A 138 -1.23 14.17 2.69
CA ASN A 138 -0.34 14.98 1.84
C ASN A 138 0.29 14.19 0.69
N ASN A 139 0.58 12.91 0.90
CA ASN A 139 1.14 12.03 -0.12
C ASN A 139 0.12 11.79 -1.24
N ALA A 140 -1.16 11.57 -0.90
CA ALA A 140 -2.25 11.44 -1.86
C ALA A 140 -2.48 12.74 -2.65
N ALA A 141 -2.48 13.90 -1.99
CA ALA A 141 -2.60 15.19 -2.66
C ALA A 141 -1.48 15.39 -3.71
N ARG A 142 -0.23 15.01 -3.36
CA ARG A 142 0.92 15.04 -4.28
C ARG A 142 0.77 14.05 -5.43
N PHE A 143 0.27 12.84 -5.15
CA PHE A 143 0.01 11.80 -6.14
C PHE A 143 -1.04 12.23 -7.17
N LEU A 144 -2.14 12.79 -6.69
CA LEU A 144 -3.28 13.20 -7.50
C LEU A 144 -3.11 14.60 -8.12
N ARG A 145 -2.07 15.34 -7.73
CA ARG A 145 -1.82 16.74 -8.14
C ARG A 145 -2.99 17.66 -7.77
N LEU A 146 -3.52 17.45 -6.57
CA LEU A 146 -4.51 18.35 -6.01
C LEU A 146 -3.79 19.63 -5.58
N ASN A 147 -4.24 20.77 -6.11
CA ASN A 147 -3.79 22.06 -5.62
C ASN A 147 -4.27 22.22 -4.18
N LYS A 148 -3.38 22.62 -3.28
CA LYS A 148 -3.75 23.11 -1.96
C LYS A 148 -4.08 24.60 -2.04
#